data_AF-A0A914RPT1-F1
#
_entry.id   AF-A0A914RPT1-F1
#
_cell.length_a   1.000
_cell.length_b   1.000
_cell.length_c   1.000
_cell.angle_alpha   90.00
_cell.angle_beta   90.00
_cell.angle_gamma   90.00
#
_symmetry.space_group_name_H-M   'P 1'
#
loop_
_entity.id
_entity.type
_entity.pdbx_description
1 polymer ?
#
loop_
_entity_poly.entity_id
_entity_poly.type
_entity_poly.pdbx_seq_one_letter_code
_entity_poly.pdbx_strand_id
1 'polypeptide(L)'
;MLSSTSAAAPHLHCTTGVAGLSTALGTDEPISTRACNSTLSLCHNGATCLDVSSAVSAKGFFCICMNGFDGEYCERNVDDCIDNECEMGSTCVDGIAKYTCACPPGKLGQHSPIFC
;
A
#
# COMPACT_ATOMS: atom_id res chain seq x y z
N MET A 1 29.28 20.71 49.11
CA MET A 1 28.44 19.68 49.78
C MET A 1 27.01 20.22 49.76
N LEU A 2 26.28 20.01 48.66
CA LEU A 2 25.21 18.99 48.48
C LEU A 2 23.97 19.32 49.33
N SER A 3 22.90 19.91 48.75
CA SER A 3 21.66 19.25 48.28
C SER A 3 20.51 19.61 49.25
N SER A 4 19.23 19.85 48.94
CA SER A 4 18.37 19.65 47.78
C SER A 4 17.16 20.58 47.96
N THR A 5 16.72 21.32 46.94
CA THR A 5 15.33 21.81 46.87
C THR A 5 14.69 21.25 45.60
N SER A 6 13.62 20.49 45.81
CA SER A 6 12.89 19.74 44.78
C SER A 6 12.32 20.68 43.71
N ALA A 7 12.68 20.43 42.45
CA ALA A 7 12.14 21.09 41.29
C ALA A 7 10.83 20.40 40.87
N ALA A 8 9.69 21.09 41.06
CA ALA A 8 8.44 20.74 40.39
C ALA A 8 8.37 21.52 39.08
N ALA A 9 8.41 20.80 37.94
CA ALA A 9 8.30 21.37 36.61
C ALA A 9 6.89 21.94 36.36
N PRO A 10 6.75 23.05 35.62
CA PRO A 10 5.44 23.59 35.27
C PRO A 10 4.78 22.74 34.17
N HIS A 11 3.67 22.09 34.51
CA HIS A 11 2.71 21.58 33.53
C HIS A 11 2.05 22.76 32.81
N LEU A 12 2.27 22.86 31.50
CA LEU A 12 1.59 23.85 30.65
C LEU A 12 0.30 23.23 30.10
N HIS A 13 -0.82 23.45 30.80
CA HIS A 13 -2.16 23.29 30.23
C HIS A 13 -2.61 24.63 29.65
N CYS A 14 -2.88 24.68 28.35
CA CYS A 14 -3.53 25.81 27.71
C CYS A 14 -5.05 25.59 27.71
N THR A 15 -5.80 26.38 28.49
CA THR A 15 -7.26 26.50 28.33
C THR A 15 -7.71 27.95 28.26
N THR A 16 -8.56 28.19 27.26
CA THR A 16 -9.66 29.18 27.16
C THR A 16 -9.34 30.68 27.14
N GLY A 17 -9.10 31.19 25.91
CA GLY A 17 -9.99 32.14 25.22
C GLY A 17 -9.84 33.65 25.49
N VAL A 18 -9.48 34.42 24.46
CA VAL A 18 -10.06 35.75 24.13
C VAL A 18 -9.97 36.03 22.63
N ALA A 19 -10.89 36.89 22.17
CA ALA A 19 -11.39 37.08 20.81
C ALA A 19 -10.41 37.60 19.76
N GLY A 20 -10.52 37.03 18.55
CA GLY A 20 -9.96 37.53 17.29
C GLY A 20 -10.86 37.11 16.13
N LEU A 21 -11.34 38.10 15.37
CA LEU A 21 -12.30 37.99 14.28
C LEU A 21 -11.65 37.31 13.06
N SER A 22 -12.14 36.14 12.63
CA SER A 22 -11.91 35.65 11.27
C SER A 22 -13.08 34.80 10.79
N THR A 23 -13.32 34.87 9.49
CA THR A 23 -14.56 34.68 8.74
C THR A 23 -15.08 33.24 8.68
N ALA A 24 -16.37 33.11 8.37
CA ALA A 24 -17.01 31.88 7.96
C ALA A 24 -16.19 31.10 6.90
N LEU A 25 -15.97 29.81 7.17
CA LEU A 25 -15.95 28.64 6.28
C LEU A 25 -15.45 27.48 7.15
N GLY A 26 -16.31 26.49 7.41
CA GLY A 26 -16.05 25.48 8.44
C GLY A 26 -14.84 24.59 8.14
N THR A 27 -14.19 24.10 9.19
CA THR A 27 -13.43 22.83 9.22
C THR A 27 -13.08 22.54 10.69
N ASP A 28 -13.90 21.79 11.40
CA ASP A 28 -13.46 21.00 12.56
C ASP A 28 -14.06 19.58 12.45
N GLU A 29 -13.95 19.00 11.25
CA GLU A 29 -13.66 17.57 11.13
C GLU A 29 -12.15 17.46 11.42
N PRO A 30 -11.70 16.60 12.36
CA PRO A 30 -10.27 16.40 12.52
C PRO A 30 -9.69 16.04 11.14
N ILE A 31 -8.63 16.73 10.70
CA ILE A 31 -7.83 16.28 9.56
C ILE A 31 -7.13 14.99 10.00
N SER A 32 -7.90 13.92 9.91
CA SER A 32 -7.52 12.53 10.06
C SER A 32 -8.46 11.74 9.17
N THR A 33 -8.57 12.15 7.91
CA THR A 33 -9.15 11.34 6.84
C THR A 33 -8.18 10.19 6.60
N ARG A 34 -8.26 9.17 7.45
CA ARG A 34 -7.52 7.93 7.27
C ARG A 34 -7.80 7.42 5.86
N ALA A 35 -6.82 7.54 4.98
CA ALA A 35 -6.96 7.16 3.58
C ALA A 35 -7.28 5.67 3.48
N CYS A 36 -6.68 4.86 4.35
CA CYS A 36 -7.01 3.45 4.55
C CYS A 36 -8.26 3.27 5.42
N ASN A 37 -9.38 3.84 4.99
CA ASN A 37 -10.68 3.57 5.58
C ASN A 37 -11.17 2.18 5.13
N SER A 38 -11.57 1.32 6.07
CA SER A 38 -12.04 -0.04 5.78
C SER A 38 -13.32 -0.11 4.96
N THR A 39 -14.08 0.99 4.85
CA THR A 39 -15.24 1.07 3.96
C THR A 39 -14.86 1.32 2.50
N LEU A 40 -13.62 1.75 2.23
CA LEU A 40 -13.12 2.03 0.88
C LEU A 40 -12.02 1.04 0.52
N SER A 41 -12.32 0.14 -0.42
CA SER A 41 -11.34 -0.81 -0.95
C SER A 41 -10.40 -0.13 -1.96
N LEU A 42 -9.44 0.66 -1.47
CA LEU A 42 -8.43 1.33 -2.30
C LEU A 42 -7.40 0.36 -2.87
N CYS A 43 -6.79 -0.47 -2.02
CA CYS A 43 -5.77 -1.42 -2.43
C CYS A 43 -6.44 -2.73 -2.88
N HIS A 44 -6.12 -3.18 -4.09
CA HIS A 44 -6.71 -4.35 -4.73
C HIS A 44 -5.95 -5.64 -4.39
N ASN A 45 -6.52 -6.78 -4.80
CA ASN A 45 -5.84 -8.09 -4.80
C ASN A 45 -5.23 -8.52 -3.45
N GLY A 46 -5.90 -8.15 -2.34
CA GLY A 46 -5.44 -8.49 -0.98
C GLY A 46 -4.27 -7.66 -0.47
N ALA A 47 -3.93 -6.56 -1.14
CA ALA A 47 -2.88 -5.64 -0.73
C ALA A 47 -3.21 -4.96 0.61
N THR A 48 -2.15 -4.63 1.35
CA THR A 48 -2.26 -3.93 2.64
C THR A 48 -2.19 -2.43 2.44
N CYS A 49 -3.21 -1.70 2.87
CA CYS A 49 -3.20 -0.24 2.85
C CYS A 49 -2.49 0.31 4.10
N LEU A 50 -1.55 1.22 3.91
CA LEU A 50 -0.88 1.96 4.98
C LEU A 50 -1.11 3.46 4.85
N ASP A 51 -1.64 4.08 5.91
CA ASP A 51 -1.69 5.53 6.02
C ASP A 51 -0.28 6.08 6.23
N VAL A 52 0.09 7.09 5.45
CA VAL A 52 1.37 7.79 5.59
C VAL A 52 1.14 9.29 5.54
N SER A 53 2.09 10.08 6.05
CA SER A 53 1.94 11.55 5.97
C SER A 53 2.04 12.03 4.51
N SER A 54 1.40 13.16 4.23
CA SER A 54 1.46 13.79 2.89
C SER A 54 2.89 14.17 2.45
N ALA A 55 3.84 14.19 3.39
CA ALA A 55 5.26 14.39 3.13
C ALA A 55 5.95 13.13 2.54
N VAL A 56 5.39 11.93 2.77
CA VAL A 56 5.91 10.65 2.23
C VAL A 56 5.15 10.25 0.96
N SER A 57 3.83 10.41 0.95
CA SER A 57 2.96 10.20 -0.22
C SER A 57 2.03 11.38 -0.38
N ALA A 58 1.98 12.01 -1.56
CA ALA A 58 1.03 13.10 -1.82
C ALA A 58 -0.44 12.68 -1.58
N LYS A 59 -0.73 11.37 -1.61
CA LYS A 59 -2.08 10.83 -1.40
C LYS A 59 -2.38 10.47 0.06
N GLY A 60 -1.39 10.51 0.94
CA GLY A 60 -1.55 10.15 2.36
C GLY A 60 -1.66 8.65 2.63
N PHE A 61 -1.39 7.79 1.64
CA PHE A 61 -1.27 6.34 1.83
C PHE A 61 -0.31 5.72 0.81
N PHE A 62 0.05 4.45 1.05
CA PHE A 62 0.62 3.53 0.07
C PHE A 62 -0.01 2.14 0.20
N CYS A 63 -0.13 1.43 -0.93
CA CYS A 63 -0.51 0.03 -0.95
C CYS A 63 0.75 -0.85 -0.97
N ILE A 64 0.84 -1.78 -0.02
CA ILE A 64 1.82 -2.87 -0.07
C ILE A 64 1.18 -4.02 -0.84
N CYS A 65 1.68 -4.26 -2.04
CA CYS A 65 1.17 -5.31 -2.92
C CYS A 65 1.57 -6.71 -2.42
N MET A 66 0.64 -7.65 -2.59
CA MET A 66 0.96 -9.06 -2.51
C MET A 66 1.90 -9.45 -3.66
N ASN A 67 2.65 -10.54 -3.49
CA ASN A 67 3.54 -11.01 -4.55
C ASN A 67 2.75 -11.29 -5.84
N GLY A 68 3.32 -10.89 -6.99
CA GLY A 68 2.67 -11.01 -8.29
C GLY A 68 1.78 -9.84 -8.68
N PHE A 69 1.59 -8.84 -7.80
CA PHE A 69 0.85 -7.63 -8.15
C PHE A 69 1.71 -6.39 -8.07
N ASP A 70 1.39 -5.42 -8.92
CA ASP A 70 1.99 -4.09 -8.91
C ASP A 70 0.96 -3.03 -9.37
N GLY A 71 1.45 -1.81 -9.57
CA GLY A 71 0.61 -0.64 -9.78
C GLY A 71 0.43 0.14 -8.48
N GLU A 72 -0.19 1.30 -8.61
CA GLU A 72 -0.33 2.22 -7.47
C GLU A 72 -1.27 1.66 -6.40
N TYR A 73 -2.27 0.90 -6.85
CA TYR A 73 -3.30 0.28 -6.02
C TYR A 73 -3.19 -1.24 -6.04
N CYS A 74 -2.07 -1.80 -6.53
CA CYS A 74 -1.85 -3.24 -6.69
C CYS A 74 -2.90 -3.90 -7.60
N GLU A 75 -3.40 -3.16 -8.59
CA GLU A 75 -4.46 -3.55 -9.50
C GLU A 75 -3.97 -4.46 -10.64
N ARG A 76 -2.68 -4.42 -10.95
CA ARG A 76 -2.11 -5.09 -12.11
C ARG A 76 -1.41 -6.37 -11.68
N ASN A 77 -1.73 -7.48 -12.36
CA ASN A 77 -0.92 -8.70 -12.28
C ASN A 77 0.39 -8.44 -13.02
N VAL A 78 1.52 -8.76 -12.38
CA VAL A 78 2.84 -8.69 -12.99
C VAL A 78 2.91 -9.75 -14.07
N ASP A 79 3.34 -9.38 -15.27
CA ASP A 79 3.50 -10.32 -16.38
C ASP A 79 4.75 -11.17 -16.15
N ASP A 80 4.56 -12.36 -15.59
CA ASP A 80 5.65 -13.30 -15.30
C ASP A 80 6.27 -13.88 -16.59
N CYS A 81 5.66 -13.68 -17.77
CA CYS A 81 6.19 -14.16 -19.05
C CYS A 81 7.29 -13.27 -19.64
N ILE A 82 7.48 -12.04 -19.16
CA ILE A 82 8.51 -11.12 -19.69
C ILE A 82 9.92 -11.63 -19.39
N ASP A 83 10.12 -12.15 -18.18
CA ASP A 83 11.43 -12.62 -17.70
C ASP A 83 11.59 -14.14 -17.79
N ASN A 84 10.56 -14.87 -18.23
CA ASN A 84 10.56 -16.32 -18.27
C ASN A 84 10.22 -16.87 -19.66
N GLU A 85 11.09 -17.73 -20.17
CA GLU A 85 10.94 -18.31 -21.50
C GLU A 85 10.41 -19.74 -21.42
N CYS A 86 9.32 -20.01 -22.15
CA CYS A 86 8.85 -21.36 -22.41
C CYS A 86 9.66 -22.03 -23.52
N GLU A 87 9.67 -23.37 -23.54
CA GLU A 87 10.28 -24.11 -24.64
C GLU A 87 9.71 -23.75 -26.02
N MET A 88 10.53 -23.93 -27.06
CA MET A 88 10.14 -23.67 -28.45
C MET A 88 8.81 -24.34 -28.81
N GLY A 89 7.87 -23.52 -29.30
CA GLY A 89 6.54 -23.97 -29.73
C GLY A 89 5.49 -23.99 -28.61
N SER A 90 5.87 -23.71 -27.36
CA SER A 90 4.95 -23.53 -26.25
C SER A 90 4.56 -22.06 -26.10
N THR A 91 3.37 -21.81 -25.55
CA THR A 91 2.88 -20.45 -25.26
C THR A 91 2.98 -20.18 -23.77
N CYS A 92 3.62 -19.07 -23.38
CA CYS A 92 3.63 -18.66 -21.98
C CYS A 92 2.24 -18.17 -21.56
N VAL A 93 1.83 -18.59 -20.36
CA VAL A 93 0.56 -18.23 -19.73
C VAL A 93 0.89 -17.60 -18.39
N ASP A 94 0.61 -16.31 -18.30
CA ASP A 94 0.75 -15.50 -17.10
C ASP A 94 -0.19 -15.98 -15.98
N GLY A 95 0.26 -15.82 -14.74
CA GLY A 95 -0.44 -16.21 -13.53
C GLY A 95 -0.07 -15.29 -12.37
N ILE A 96 -0.59 -15.55 -11.17
CA ILE A 96 -0.26 -14.71 -10.02
C ILE A 96 1.08 -15.15 -9.44
N ALA A 97 2.12 -14.35 -9.70
CA ALA A 97 3.51 -14.59 -9.28
C ALA A 97 4.06 -15.95 -9.75
N LYS A 98 3.60 -16.37 -10.92
CA LYS A 98 3.98 -17.61 -11.56
C LYS A 98 3.60 -17.53 -13.02
N TYR A 99 4.30 -18.27 -13.84
CA TYR A 99 3.92 -18.54 -15.21
C TYR A 99 3.76 -20.05 -15.42
N THR A 100 3.05 -20.41 -16.48
CA THR A 100 2.97 -21.80 -16.95
C THR A 100 3.13 -21.83 -18.46
N CYS A 101 3.65 -22.92 -19.00
CA CYS A 101 3.77 -23.12 -20.44
C CYS A 101 2.63 -24.00 -20.95
N ALA A 102 1.81 -23.43 -21.83
CA ALA A 102 0.82 -24.19 -22.59
C ALA A 102 1.53 -24.92 -23.74
N CYS A 103 1.54 -26.25 -23.65
CA CYS A 103 2.25 -27.09 -24.59
C CYS A 103 1.48 -27.25 -25.91
N PRO A 104 2.19 -27.35 -27.05
CA PRO A 104 1.55 -27.59 -28.33
C PRO A 104 0.87 -28.98 -28.35
N PRO A 105 -0.14 -29.18 -29.22
CA PRO A 105 -0.81 -30.48 -29.35
C PRO A 105 0.20 -31.61 -29.60
N GLY A 106 0.14 -32.68 -28.80
CA GLY A 106 0.98 -33.87 -28.96
C GLY A 106 2.27 -33.89 -28.12
N LYS A 107 2.61 -32.83 -27.38
CA LYS A 107 3.63 -32.87 -26.32
C LYS A 107 3.02 -33.30 -24.98
N LEU A 108 3.75 -34.12 -24.21
CA LEU A 108 3.29 -34.67 -22.92
C LEU A 108 3.79 -33.79 -21.77
N GLY A 109 2.85 -33.28 -20.97
CA GLY A 109 3.11 -32.34 -19.88
C GLY A 109 2.09 -31.22 -20.00
N GLN A 110 1.23 -31.03 -18.99
CA GLN A 110 0.24 -29.96 -19.02
C GLN A 110 0.68 -28.88 -18.01
N HIS A 111 0.90 -27.67 -18.51
CA HIS A 111 1.07 -26.45 -17.71
C HIS A 111 2.20 -26.51 -16.67
N SER A 112 3.38 -26.95 -17.09
CA SER A 112 4.61 -26.83 -16.30
C SER A 112 5.26 -25.47 -16.57
N PRO A 113 5.97 -24.86 -15.60
CA PRO A 113 6.74 -23.65 -15.86
C PRO A 113 7.88 -23.86 -16.87
N ILE A 114 8.37 -25.08 -17.08
CA ILE A 114 9.51 -25.29 -18.00
C ILE A 114 9.25 -26.43 -18.99
N PHE A 115 8.63 -27.52 -18.55
CA PHE A 115 8.59 -28.75 -19.35
C PHE A 115 7.29 -28.96 -20.12
N CYS A 116 7.48 -29.05 -21.44
CA CYS A 116 6.60 -29.64 -22.43
C CYS A 116 7.40 -30.70 -23.20
#